data_AF-A0A7Y6YB08-F1
#
_entry.id   AF-A0A7Y6YB08-F1
#
_cell.length_a   1.000
_cell.length_b   1.000
_cell.length_c   1.000
_cell.angle_alpha   90.00
_cell.angle_beta   90.00
_cell.angle_gamma   90.00
#
_symmetry.space_group_name_H-M   'P 1'
#
loop_
_entity.id
_entity.type
_entity.pdbx_description
1 polymer ?
#
loop_
_entity_poly.entity_id
_entity_poly.type
_entity_poly.pdbx_seq_one_letter_code
_entity_poly.pdbx_strand_id
1 'polypeptide(L)'
;GMMPEGTRSYREFWRSGFYYLAGEAGVPLVAGYIDYKTKTLGFGPLTQLSGNPAEDLAQLNEFYADIQGRFPEKAAPVRFRPAPETRT
;
A
#
# COMPACT_ATOMS: atom_id res chain seq x y z
N GLY A 1 -12.19 2.26 -4.80
CA GLY A 1 -10.76 2.19 -4.47
C GLY A 1 -10.51 2.89 -3.16
N MET A 2 -9.81 2.25 -2.21
CA MET A 2 -9.35 2.91 -0.99
C MET A 2 -7.90 3.32 -1.17
N MET A 3 -7.57 4.58 -0.91
CA MET A 3 -6.17 4.99 -0.80
C MET A 3 -5.68 4.60 0.59
N PRO A 4 -4.66 3.73 0.70
CA PRO A 4 -4.19 3.23 2.00
C PRO A 4 -3.59 4.35 2.86
N GLU A 5 -3.15 5.43 2.24
CA GLU A 5 -2.60 6.62 2.91
C GLU A 5 -3.69 7.43 3.66
N GLY A 6 -4.93 7.45 3.13
CA GLY A 6 -6.11 7.92 3.83
C GLY A 6 -6.19 9.44 4.11
N THR A 7 -5.34 10.28 3.51
CA THR A 7 -5.48 11.76 3.53
C THR A 7 -4.98 12.42 2.24
N ARG A 8 -5.29 13.71 2.04
CA ARG A 8 -4.65 14.55 1.00
C ARG A 8 -3.27 15.10 1.43
N SER A 9 -2.81 14.71 2.62
CA SER A 9 -1.61 15.19 3.29
C SER A 9 -0.72 14.01 3.60
N TYR A 10 0.57 14.11 3.25
CA TYR A 10 1.59 13.07 3.43
C TYR A 10 1.57 12.43 4.83
N ARG A 11 1.62 11.10 4.86
CA ARG A 11 1.82 10.29 6.07
C ARG A 11 2.99 9.34 5.91
N GLU A 12 3.70 9.10 7.01
CA GLU A 12 4.86 8.19 7.04
C GLU A 12 4.49 6.69 7.08
N PHE A 13 3.19 6.37 7.00
CA PHE A 13 2.65 5.01 7.10
C PHE A 13 1.25 4.93 6.50
N TRP A 14 0.93 3.75 5.98
CA TRP A 14 -0.39 3.38 5.48
C TRP A 14 -1.31 2.98 6.63
N ARG A 15 -2.61 3.28 6.50
CA ARG A 15 -3.64 2.74 7.37
C ARG A 15 -3.83 1.27 7.03
N SER A 16 -3.75 0.38 8.01
CA SER A 16 -3.89 -1.06 7.84
C SER A 16 -5.33 -1.57 7.71
N GLY A 17 -6.34 -0.70 7.90
CA GLY A 17 -7.75 -1.12 7.90
C GLY A 17 -8.22 -1.80 6.62
N PHE A 18 -7.72 -1.39 5.44
CA PHE A 18 -8.06 -2.06 4.18
C PHE A 18 -7.54 -3.50 4.12
N TYR A 19 -6.36 -3.74 4.70
CA TYR A 19 -5.69 -5.03 4.68
C TYR A 19 -6.42 -6.04 5.57
N TYR A 20 -6.75 -5.64 6.81
CA TYR A 20 -7.50 -6.50 7.72
C TYR A 20 -8.92 -6.74 7.22
N LEU A 21 -9.60 -5.73 6.68
CA LEU A 21 -10.92 -5.90 6.09
C LEU A 21 -10.91 -6.89 4.92
N ALA A 22 -9.91 -6.77 4.04
CA ALA A 22 -9.78 -7.67 2.90
C ALA A 22 -9.47 -9.11 3.33
N GLY A 23 -8.57 -9.28 4.31
CA GLY A 23 -8.24 -10.58 4.90
C GLY A 23 -9.44 -11.24 5.58
N GLU A 24 -10.18 -10.49 6.40
CA GLU A 24 -11.38 -10.99 7.11
C GLU A 24 -12.51 -11.35 6.14
N ALA A 25 -12.70 -10.55 5.09
CA ALA A 25 -13.68 -10.82 4.04
C ALA A 25 -13.24 -11.90 3.03
N GLY A 26 -11.98 -12.36 3.09
CA GLY A 26 -11.43 -13.32 2.13
C GLY A 26 -11.38 -12.80 0.70
N VAL A 27 -11.26 -11.47 0.51
CA VAL A 27 -11.23 -10.84 -0.80
C VAL A 27 -9.81 -10.49 -1.23
N PRO A 28 -9.45 -10.72 -2.50
CA PRO A 28 -8.13 -10.33 -3.01
C PRO A 28 -8.00 -8.80 -3.13
N LEU A 29 -6.76 -8.33 -3.09
CA LEU A 29 -6.40 -6.94 -3.35
C LEU A 29 -5.93 -6.74 -4.80
N VAL A 30 -6.12 -5.53 -5.31
CA VAL A 30 -5.56 -5.09 -6.59
C VAL A 30 -4.88 -3.75 -6.38
N ALA A 31 -3.57 -3.69 -6.68
CA ALA A 31 -2.78 -2.47 -6.59
C ALA A 31 -3.03 -1.57 -7.81
N GLY A 32 -3.67 -0.41 -7.63
CA GLY A 32 -3.79 0.58 -8.68
C GLY A 32 -2.57 1.49 -8.76
N TYR A 33 -2.18 1.94 -9.95
CA TYR A 33 -1.05 2.85 -10.13
C TYR A 33 -1.26 3.90 -11.22
N ILE A 34 -0.49 4.98 -11.11
CA ILE A 34 -0.31 6.01 -12.14
C ILE A 34 1.19 6.26 -12.24
N ASP A 35 1.79 5.85 -13.36
CA ASP A 35 3.19 6.08 -13.66
C ASP A 35 3.36 7.33 -14.53
N TYR A 36 3.95 8.37 -13.94
CA TYR A 36 4.18 9.65 -14.60
C TYR A 36 5.40 9.65 -15.53
N LYS A 37 6.31 8.68 -15.40
CA LYS A 37 7.45 8.49 -16.30
C LYS A 37 6.97 8.01 -17.67
N THR A 38 6.10 7.00 -17.70
CA THR A 38 5.53 6.44 -18.94
C THR A 38 4.18 7.05 -19.34
N LYS A 39 3.57 7.88 -18.48
CA LYS A 39 2.21 8.43 -18.65
C LYS A 39 1.13 7.34 -18.73
N THR A 40 1.34 6.23 -18.03
CA THR A 40 0.39 5.12 -17.99
C THR A 40 -0.33 5.06 -16.65
N LEU A 41 -1.53 4.49 -16.67
CA LEU A 41 -2.27 4.12 -15.47
C LEU A 41 -2.75 2.68 -15.64
N GLY A 42 -2.88 1.97 -14.53
CA GLY A 42 -3.27 0.58 -14.59
C GLY A 42 -3.52 -0.04 -13.24
N PHE A 43 -3.74 -1.33 -13.28
CA PHE A 43 -3.94 -2.19 -12.14
C PHE A 43 -2.92 -3.32 -12.20
N GLY A 44 -2.32 -3.63 -11.06
CA GLY A 44 -1.52 -4.81 -10.87
C GLY A 44 -2.37 -6.09 -10.87
N PRO A 45 -1.72 -7.25 -10.67
CA PRO A 45 -2.43 -8.51 -10.55
C PRO A 45 -3.34 -8.53 -9.32
N LEU A 46 -4.31 -9.45 -9.32
CA LEU A 46 -5.05 -9.84 -8.13
C LEU A 46 -4.10 -10.54 -7.16
N THR A 47 -3.87 -9.94 -6.00
CA THR A 47 -3.03 -10.49 -4.93
C THR A 47 -3.92 -11.04 -3.82
N GLN A 48 -3.80 -12.34 -3.55
CA GLN A 48 -4.38 -12.94 -2.35
C GLN A 48 -3.51 -12.61 -1.15
N LEU A 49 -4.13 -12.15 -0.07
CA LEU A 49 -3.40 -11.85 1.17
C LEU A 49 -2.99 -13.16 1.84
N SER A 50 -1.70 -13.29 2.17
CA SER A 50 -1.20 -14.43 2.94
C SER A 50 -1.65 -14.39 4.40
N GLY A 51 -2.05 -13.20 4.87
CA GLY A 51 -2.32 -12.95 6.28
C GLY A 51 -1.08 -12.52 7.05
N ASN A 52 0.11 -12.56 6.44
CA ASN A 52 1.34 -11.98 6.99
C ASN A 52 1.59 -10.58 6.41
N PRO A 53 1.36 -9.51 7.19
CA PRO A 53 1.52 -8.14 6.70
C PRO A 53 2.92 -7.85 6.15
N ALA A 54 3.97 -8.47 6.72
CA ALA A 54 5.33 -8.22 6.29
C ALA A 54 5.58 -8.74 4.87
N GLU A 55 5.12 -9.96 4.57
CA GLU A 55 5.26 -10.57 3.25
C GLU A 55 4.39 -9.87 2.21
N ASP A 56 3.15 -9.55 2.56
CA ASP A 56 2.21 -8.91 1.64
C ASP A 56 2.62 -7.45 1.34
N LEU A 57 3.14 -6.72 2.32
CA LEU A 57 3.70 -5.38 2.11
C LEU A 57 5.02 -5.41 1.33
N ALA A 58 5.83 -6.46 1.46
CA ALA A 58 7.03 -6.64 0.64
C ALA A 58 6.66 -6.83 -0.83
N GLN A 59 5.66 -7.66 -1.13
CA GLN A 59 5.14 -7.82 -2.49
C GLN A 59 4.59 -6.51 -3.07
N LEU A 60 3.85 -5.75 -2.26
CA LEU A 60 3.36 -4.43 -2.67
C LEU A 60 4.50 -3.43 -2.91
N ASN A 61 5.55 -3.44 -2.09
CA ASN A 61 6.74 -2.62 -2.31
C ASN A 61 7.42 -2.98 -3.63
N GLU A 62 7.61 -4.27 -3.91
CA GLU A 62 8.21 -4.75 -5.15
C GLU A 62 7.39 -4.30 -6.37
N PHE A 63 6.06 -4.43 -6.30
CA PHE A 63 5.17 -3.97 -7.37
C PHE A 63 5.32 -2.47 -7.66
N TYR A 64 5.43 -1.64 -6.61
CA TYR A 64 5.56 -0.19 -6.76
C TYR A 64 7.00 0.30 -7.03
N ALA A 65 8.02 -0.57 -6.99
CA ALA A 65 9.42 -0.18 -7.09
C ALA A 65 9.78 0.55 -8.40
N ASP A 66 9.19 0.12 -9.52
CA ASP A 66 9.42 0.72 -10.84
C ASP A 66 8.41 1.82 -11.22
N ILE A 67 7.44 2.09 -10.35
CA ILE A 67 6.36 3.05 -10.62
C ILE A 67 6.74 4.43 -10.09
N GLN A 68 6.82 5.41 -10.99
CA GLN A 68 7.19 6.78 -10.62
C GLN A 68 5.97 7.70 -10.51
N GLY A 69 5.63 8.09 -9.28
CA GLY A 69 4.60 9.11 -9.03
C GLY A 69 5.02 10.51 -9.49
N ARG A 70 4.04 11.42 -9.66
CA ARG A 70 4.30 12.84 -10.02
C ARG A 70 5.15 13.58 -9.00
N PHE A 71 4.95 13.26 -7.72
CA PHE A 71 5.67 13.82 -6.58
C PHE A 71 6.19 12.66 -5.73
N PRO A 72 7.30 12.01 -6.13
CA PRO A 72 7.81 10.82 -5.44
C PRO A 72 8.18 11.12 -3.98
N GLU A 73 8.63 12.34 -3.68
CA GLU A 73 8.91 12.81 -2.31
C GLU A 73 7.68 12.86 -1.40
N LYS A 74 6.46 12.85 -1.97
CA LYS A 74 5.19 12.84 -1.23
C LYS A 74 4.55 11.45 -1.20
N ALA A 75 5.22 10.43 -1.72
CA ALA A 75 4.73 9.06 -1.63
C ALA A 75 4.98 8.51 -0.23
N ALA A 76 3.91 8.16 0.47
CA ALA A 76 4.01 7.45 1.75
C ALA A 76 4.67 6.08 1.53
N PRO A 77 5.68 5.71 2.34
CA PRO A 77 6.29 4.38 2.23
C PRO A 77 5.25 3.29 2.49
N VAL A 78 5.35 2.18 1.75
CA VAL A 78 4.47 1.02 1.85
C VAL A 78 4.79 0.25 3.14
N ARG A 79 4.32 0.78 4.27
CA ARG A 79 4.46 0.19 5.60
C ARG A 79 3.29 0.57 6.48
N PHE A 80 2.89 -0.30 7.39
CA PHE A 80 1.90 0.05 8.40
C PHE A 80 2.52 0.84 9.56
N ARG A 81 1.65 1.51 10.32
CA ARG A 81 2.05 2.17 11.55
C ARG A 81 2.62 1.12 12.51
N PRO A 82 3.82 1.32 13.07
CA PRO A 82 4.34 0.44 14.12
C PRO A 82 3.39 0.48 15.34
N ALA A 83 3.28 -0.64 16.05
CA ALA A 83 2.55 -0.65 17.31
C ALA A 83 3.18 0.41 18.25
N PRO A 84 2.37 1.15 19.03
CA PRO A 84 2.94 2.04 20.04
C PRO A 84 3.82 1.18 20.96
N GLU A 85 5.11 1.53 21.00
CA GLU A 85 6.06 0.93 21.92
C GLU A 85 5.51 1.06 23.34
N THR A 86 5.22 -0.10 23.95
CA THR A 86 4.70 -0.18 25.30
C THR A 86 5.69 0.51 26.22
N ARG A 87 5.31 1.68 26.75
CA ARG A 87 6.10 2.37 27.75
C ARG A 87 6.07 1.51 29.02
N THR A 88 7.17 0.78 29.26
CA THR A 88 7.45 0.07 30.52
C THR A 88 7.53 1.07 31.68
#